data_AF-A0A2W4J0W3-F1
#
_entry.id   AF-A0A2W4J0W3-F1
#
_cell.length_a   1.000
_cell.length_b   1.000
_cell.length_c   1.000
_cell.angle_alpha   90.00
_cell.angle_beta   90.00
_cell.angle_gamma   90.00
#
_symmetry.space_group_name_H-M   'P 1'
#
loop_
_entity.id
_entity.type
_entity.pdbx_description
1 polymer ?
#
loop_
_entity_poly.entity_id
_entity_poly.type
_entity_poly.pdbx_seq_one_letter_code
_entity_poly.pdbx_strand_id
1 'polypeptide(L)'
;MGAFSEFIASKGIKDEEILAVSRRLETLRGKDRELLRLRARKRKSAPQQSYAEAGIEKPRSGRPLRPVDLEAARNDVPLPRKVRSKILRAVNALLSRKGGGEVTARELFGDVPSKPAAKQAS
;
A
#
# COMPACT_ATOMS: atom_id res chain seq x y z
N MET A 1 22.28 -9.20 1.68
CA MET A 1 21.22 -8.18 1.90
C MET A 1 19.93 -8.79 1.37
N GLY A 2 18.74 -8.36 1.82
CA GLY A 2 17.50 -8.90 1.27
C GLY A 2 17.21 -8.41 -0.16
N ALA A 3 16.37 -9.13 -0.90
CA ALA A 3 16.04 -8.82 -2.30
C ALA A 3 15.52 -7.37 -2.47
N PHE A 4 14.68 -6.92 -1.53
CA PHE A 4 14.19 -5.55 -1.51
C PHE A 4 15.32 -4.53 -1.31
N SER A 5 16.25 -4.81 -0.39
CA SER A 5 17.36 -3.91 -0.06
C SER A 5 18.29 -3.73 -1.26
N GLU A 6 18.62 -4.82 -1.95
CA GLU A 6 19.47 -4.80 -3.15
C GLU A 6 18.79 -4.05 -4.29
N PHE A 7 17.49 -4.26 -4.49
CA PHE A 7 16.72 -3.56 -5.50
C PHE A 7 16.74 -2.04 -5.31
N ILE A 8 16.35 -1.54 -4.12
CA ILE A 8 16.27 -0.09 -3.89
C ILE A 8 17.66 0.57 -3.93
N ALA A 9 18.71 -0.13 -3.50
CA ALA A 9 20.09 0.34 -3.60
C ALA A 9 20.51 0.50 -5.07
N SER A 10 20.21 -0.50 -5.92
CA SER A 10 20.52 -0.45 -7.36
C SER A 10 19.83 0.70 -8.10
N LYS A 11 18.67 1.15 -7.60
CA LYS A 11 17.89 2.27 -8.15
C LYS A 11 18.16 3.59 -7.43
N GLY A 12 19.10 3.62 -6.48
CA GLY A 12 19.43 4.79 -5.66
C GLY A 12 18.20 5.37 -4.95
N ILE A 13 17.28 4.52 -4.50
CA ILE A 13 16.07 4.91 -3.77
C ILE A 13 16.36 4.82 -2.27
N LYS A 14 16.06 5.89 -1.53
CA LYS A 14 16.21 5.94 -0.07
C LYS A 14 14.88 5.67 0.64
N ASP A 15 14.96 5.19 1.87
CA ASP A 15 13.77 4.91 2.68
C ASP A 15 12.95 6.16 2.97
N GLU A 16 13.60 7.31 3.20
CA GLU A 16 12.87 8.56 3.47
C GLU A 16 11.99 8.95 2.28
N GLU A 17 12.45 8.69 1.05
CA GLU A 17 11.70 8.94 -0.17
C GLU A 17 10.46 8.03 -0.25
N ILE A 18 10.63 6.74 0.06
CA ILE A 18 9.53 5.77 0.07
C ILE A 18 8.48 6.16 1.11
N LEU A 19 8.90 6.53 2.32
CA LEU A 19 8.01 6.97 3.39
C LEU A 19 7.26 8.25 3.01
N ALA A 20 7.96 9.25 2.44
CA ALA A 20 7.38 10.50 2.01
C ALA A 20 6.34 10.30 0.89
N VAL A 21 6.66 9.48 -0.11
CA VAL A 21 5.74 9.15 -1.21
C VAL A 21 4.55 8.35 -0.70
N SER A 22 4.76 7.37 0.18
CA SER A 22 3.68 6.61 0.81
C SER A 22 2.72 7.53 1.57
N ARG A 23 3.25 8.48 2.35
CA ARG A 23 2.45 9.50 3.04
C ARG A 23 1.56 10.27 2.07
N ARG A 24 2.10 10.76 0.96
CA ARG A 24 1.33 11.50 -0.04
C ARG A 24 0.26 10.65 -0.73
N LEU A 25 0.57 9.38 -1.03
CA LEU A 25 -0.33 8.49 -1.77
C LEU A 25 -1.49 7.96 -0.91
N GLU A 26 -1.22 7.68 0.38
CA GLU A 26 -2.17 7.00 1.26
C GLU A 26 -3.00 7.96 2.12
N THR A 27 -2.57 9.22 2.27
CA THR A 27 -3.31 10.23 3.06
C THR A 27 -4.71 10.46 2.50
N LEU A 28 -5.70 10.50 3.39
CA LEU A 28 -7.10 10.75 3.03
C LEU A 28 -7.27 12.17 2.47
N ARG A 29 -7.91 12.26 1.31
CA ARG A 29 -8.35 13.52 0.71
C ARG A 29 -9.81 13.80 1.03
N GLY A 30 -10.32 14.97 0.63
CA GLY A 30 -11.72 15.36 0.82
C GLY A 30 -12.70 14.28 0.32
N LYS A 31 -12.53 13.84 -0.93
CA LYS A 31 -13.33 12.74 -1.53
C LYS A 31 -13.27 11.45 -0.70
N ASP A 32 -12.11 11.10 -0.15
CA ASP A 32 -11.99 9.89 0.67
C ASP A 32 -12.79 10.00 1.97
N ARG A 33 -12.81 11.18 2.60
CA ARG A 33 -13.60 11.45 3.82
C ARG A 33 -15.10 11.37 3.53
N GLU A 34 -15.53 11.86 2.38
CA GLU A 34 -16.92 11.75 1.93
C GLU A 34 -17.31 10.29 1.68
N LEU A 35 -16.48 9.53 0.97
CA LEU A 35 -16.70 8.09 0.75
C LEU A 35 -16.80 7.32 2.07
N LEU A 36 -15.99 7.66 3.08
CA LEU A 36 -16.10 7.05 4.41
C LEU A 36 -17.45 7.34 5.07
N ARG A 37 -17.97 8.58 4.95
CA ARG A 37 -19.31 8.95 5.45
C ARG A 37 -20.42 8.22 4.68
N LEU A 38 -20.32 8.14 3.36
CA LEU A 38 -21.27 7.40 2.51
C LEU A 38 -21.32 5.92 2.91
N ARG A 39 -20.15 5.28 3.06
CA ARG A 39 -20.06 3.89 3.51
C ARG A 39 -20.64 3.68 4.90
N ALA A 40 -20.42 4.63 5.82
CA ALA A 40 -20.99 4.56 7.17
C ALA A 40 -22.51 4.68 7.15
N ARG A 41 -23.07 5.61 6.37
CA ARG A 41 -24.52 5.79 6.18
C ARG A 41 -25.15 4.56 5.55
N LYS A 42 -24.55 4.04 4.47
CA LYS A 42 -25.03 2.82 3.79
C LYS A 42 -25.09 1.62 4.73
N ARG A 43 -24.10 1.45 5.63
CA ARG A 43 -24.13 0.36 6.62
C ARG A 43 -25.34 0.43 7.55
N LYS A 44 -25.88 1.62 7.80
CA LYS A 44 -27.08 1.84 8.62
C LYS A 44 -28.37 1.68 7.80
N SER A 45 -28.42 2.24 6.60
CA SER A 45 -29.66 2.31 5.81
C SER A 45 -29.93 1.07 4.94
N ALA A 46 -28.89 0.39 4.48
CA ALA A 46 -29.01 -0.76 3.56
C ALA A 46 -27.89 -1.77 3.83
N PRO A 47 -27.87 -2.46 4.98
CA PRO A 47 -26.76 -3.34 5.38
C PRO A 47 -26.49 -4.46 4.35
N GLN A 48 -27.53 -5.02 3.73
CA GLN A 48 -27.44 -6.16 2.81
C GLN A 48 -26.94 -5.82 1.40
N GLN A 49 -27.06 -4.57 0.95
CA GLN A 49 -26.60 -4.16 -0.38
C GLN A 49 -25.06 -4.18 -0.45
N SER A 50 -24.41 -4.53 -1.56
CA SER A 50 -22.95 -4.39 -1.62
C SER A 50 -22.53 -2.92 -1.77
N TYR A 51 -21.26 -2.58 -1.46
CA TYR A 51 -20.76 -1.22 -1.73
C TYR A 51 -20.70 -0.92 -3.23
N ALA A 52 -20.51 -1.94 -4.07
CA ALA A 52 -20.48 -1.80 -5.52
C ALA A 52 -21.87 -1.50 -6.08
N GLU A 53 -22.90 -2.24 -5.64
CA GLU A 53 -24.31 -1.97 -5.98
C GLU A 53 -24.77 -0.58 -5.55
N ALA A 54 -24.25 -0.09 -4.42
CA ALA A 54 -24.54 1.27 -3.95
C ALA A 54 -23.74 2.36 -4.68
N GLY A 55 -22.89 2.01 -5.65
CA GLY A 55 -22.02 2.96 -6.36
C GLY A 55 -20.95 3.62 -5.48
N ILE A 56 -20.61 3.02 -4.33
CA ILE A 56 -19.70 3.62 -3.34
C ILE A 56 -18.28 3.06 -3.47
N GLU A 57 -17.42 3.84 -4.15
CA GLU A 57 -15.99 3.55 -4.31
C GLU A 57 -15.25 3.31 -2.98
N LYS A 58 -14.10 2.63 -3.07
CA LYS A 58 -13.24 2.37 -1.92
C LYS A 58 -12.34 3.58 -1.63
N PRO A 59 -12.41 4.18 -0.43
CA PRO A 59 -11.50 5.25 -0.07
C PRO A 59 -10.07 4.73 0.11
N ARG A 60 -9.11 5.65 0.05
CA ARG A 60 -7.71 5.39 0.44
C ARG A 60 -7.62 4.84 1.87
N SER A 61 -6.50 4.18 2.17
CA SER A 61 -6.27 3.60 3.49
C SER A 61 -6.17 4.66 4.61
N GLY A 62 -5.69 5.87 4.31
CA GLY A 62 -5.36 6.89 5.29
C GLY A 62 -4.11 6.62 6.13
N ARG A 63 -3.53 5.42 6.02
CA ARG A 63 -2.41 4.95 6.83
C ARG A 63 -1.18 4.74 5.94
N PRO A 64 -0.14 5.58 6.05
CA PRO A 64 1.09 5.39 5.30
C PRO A 64 1.94 4.25 5.85
N LEU A 65 3.02 3.93 5.14
CA LEU A 65 4.07 3.04 5.62
C LEU A 65 4.78 3.65 6.84
N ARG A 66 5.30 2.78 7.70
CA ARG A 66 6.14 3.13 8.84
C ARG A 66 7.57 2.64 8.60
N PRO A 67 8.58 3.20 9.28
CA PRO A 67 9.97 2.75 9.17
C PRO A 67 10.15 1.25 9.41
N VAL A 68 9.48 0.69 10.43
CA VAL A 68 9.51 -0.75 10.74
C VAL A 68 9.01 -1.63 9.58
N ASP A 69 8.11 -1.10 8.74
CA ASP A 69 7.60 -1.85 7.59
C ASP A 69 8.68 -1.96 6.49
N LEU A 70 9.58 -0.95 6.36
CA LEU A 70 10.71 -0.97 5.43
C LEU A 70 11.89 -1.77 5.98
N GLU A 71 12.14 -1.69 7.29
CA GLU A 71 13.13 -2.52 7.97
C GLU A 71 12.82 -4.01 7.81
N ALA A 72 11.56 -4.40 8.03
CA ALA A 72 11.10 -5.76 7.77
C ALA A 72 11.27 -6.16 6.29
N ALA A 73 10.99 -5.24 5.35
CA ALA A 73 11.21 -5.51 3.93
C ALA A 73 12.69 -5.75 3.60
N ARG A 74 13.61 -4.97 4.18
CA ARG A 74 15.06 -5.10 3.95
C ARG A 74 15.63 -6.43 4.46
N ASN A 75 15.03 -6.95 5.52
CA ASN A 75 15.40 -8.22 6.13
C ASN A 75 14.61 -9.41 5.54
N ASP A 76 13.91 -9.21 4.41
CA ASP A 76 13.08 -10.23 3.75
C ASP A 76 12.05 -10.90 4.66
N VAL A 77 11.62 -10.18 5.70
CA VAL A 77 10.59 -10.64 6.63
C VAL A 77 9.23 -10.64 5.89
N PRO A 78 8.45 -11.73 5.97
CA PRO A 78 7.13 -11.81 5.35
C PRO A 78 6.19 -10.68 5.80
N LEU A 79 5.91 -9.77 4.88
CA LEU A 79 5.03 -8.62 5.13
C LEU A 79 3.56 -8.93 4.77
N PRO A 80 2.58 -8.30 5.46
CA PRO A 80 1.18 -8.37 5.07
C PRO A 80 0.98 -7.88 3.63
N ARG A 81 0.09 -8.53 2.87
CA ARG A 81 -0.22 -8.17 1.47
C ARG A 81 -0.46 -6.67 1.26
N LYS A 82 -1.22 -6.02 2.15
CA LYS A 82 -1.50 -4.58 2.07
C LYS A 82 -0.24 -3.72 2.22
N VAL A 83 0.72 -4.13 3.05
CA VAL A 83 1.98 -3.41 3.26
C VAL A 83 2.85 -3.57 2.01
N ARG A 84 2.98 -4.79 1.46
CA ARG A 84 3.70 -5.03 0.20
C ARG A 84 3.15 -4.20 -0.96
N SER A 85 1.83 -4.13 -1.13
CA SER A 85 1.22 -3.31 -2.16
C SER A 85 1.50 -1.81 -1.99
N LYS A 86 1.58 -1.32 -0.75
CA LYS A 86 1.92 0.09 -0.47
C LYS A 86 3.38 0.41 -0.80
N ILE A 87 4.30 -0.48 -0.42
CA ILE A 87 5.71 -0.36 -0.77
C ILE A 87 5.86 -0.37 -2.30
N LEU A 88 5.27 -1.35 -2.98
CA LEU A 88 5.31 -1.46 -4.44
C LEU A 88 4.80 -0.18 -5.12
N ARG A 89 3.64 0.33 -4.69
CA ARG A 89 3.08 1.57 -5.24
C ARG A 89 3.99 2.78 -5.01
N ALA A 90 4.60 2.88 -3.83
CA ALA A 90 5.52 3.97 -3.52
C ALA A 90 6.81 3.88 -4.36
N VAL A 91 7.37 2.67 -4.53
CA VAL A 91 8.54 2.43 -5.37
C VAL A 91 8.24 2.71 -6.84
N ASN A 92 7.15 2.20 -7.40
CA ASN A 92 6.77 2.50 -8.79
C ASN A 92 6.53 4.00 -9.02
N ALA A 93 5.93 4.70 -8.05
CA ALA A 93 5.78 6.15 -8.13
C ALA A 93 7.12 6.90 -8.09
N LEU A 94 8.15 6.37 -7.41
CA LEU A 94 9.50 6.93 -7.44
C LEU A 94 10.22 6.60 -8.75
N LEU A 95 10.11 5.37 -9.24
CA LEU A 95 10.69 4.96 -10.52
C LEU A 95 10.13 5.77 -11.69
N SER A 96 8.81 5.99 -11.72
CA SER A 96 8.16 6.83 -12.72
C SER A 96 8.71 8.26 -12.74
N ARG A 97 9.02 8.85 -11.58
CA ARG A 97 9.67 10.18 -11.50
C ARG A 97 11.10 10.18 -12.02
N LYS A 98 11.79 9.05 -11.89
CA LYS A 98 13.16 8.86 -12.40
C LYS A 98 13.18 8.42 -13.88
N GLY A 99 12.03 8.35 -14.55
CA GLY A 99 11.93 7.89 -15.94
C GLY A 99 12.07 6.37 -16.12
N GLY A 100 12.02 5.60 -15.03
CA GLY A 100 12.03 4.14 -15.06
C GLY A 100 10.65 3.52 -15.27
N GLY A 101 10.61 2.26 -15.70
CA GLY A 101 9.40 1.47 -15.81
C GLY A 101 8.84 1.03 -14.45
N GLU A 102 7.55 0.68 -14.43
CA GLU A 102 6.95 0.03 -13.27
C GLU A 102 7.54 -1.37 -13.06
N VAL A 103 7.73 -1.75 -11.81
CA VAL A 103 8.11 -3.12 -11.44
C VAL A 103 6.96 -3.86 -10.77
N THR A 104 7.06 -5.17 -10.78
CA THR A 104 6.14 -6.11 -10.16
C THR A 104 6.55 -6.40 -8.72
N ALA A 105 5.62 -6.97 -7.95
CA ALA A 105 5.91 -7.41 -6.58
C ALA A 105 6.99 -8.51 -6.53
N ARG A 106 7.11 -9.33 -7.58
CA ARG A 106 8.11 -10.40 -7.63
C ARG A 106 9.50 -9.82 -7.88
N GLU A 107 9.63 -8.84 -8.77
CA GLU A 107 10.91 -8.16 -9.01
C GLU A 107 11.37 -7.36 -7.78
N LEU A 108 10.44 -6.78 -7.03
CA LEU A 108 10.77 -5.96 -5.86
C LEU A 108 11.12 -6.76 -4.60
N PHE A 109 10.48 -7.91 -4.39
CA PHE A 109 10.62 -8.69 -3.14
C PHE A 109 11.17 -10.10 -3.35
N GLY A 110 11.53 -10.48 -4.59
CA GLY A 110 11.91 -11.84 -4.93
C GLY A 110 10.82 -12.86 -4.57
N ASP A 111 11.26 -14.04 -4.12
CA ASP A 111 10.38 -15.15 -3.71
C ASP A 111 9.93 -15.06 -2.24
N VAL A 112 10.14 -13.92 -1.56
CA VAL A 112 9.68 -13.73 -0.17
C VAL A 112 8.16 -13.82 -0.12
N PRO A 113 7.57 -14.75 0.67
CA PRO A 113 6.14 -14.96 0.69
C PRO A 113 5.41 -13.77 1.31
N SER A 114 4.19 -13.49 0.82
CA SER A 114 3.31 -12.54 1.50
C SER A 114 2.70 -13.19 2.74
N LYS A 115 2.74 -12.52 3.89
CA LYS A 115 1.97 -12.97 5.05
C LYS A 115 0.48 -12.84 4.73
N PRO A 116 -0.34 -13.91 4.90
CA PRO A 116 -1.78 -13.79 4.75
C PRO A 116 -2.28 -12.70 5.71
N ALA A 117 -3.18 -11.84 5.23
CA ALA A 117 -3.82 -10.88 6.12
C ALA A 117 -4.53 -11.69 7.21
N ALA A 118 -4.24 -11.42 8.48
CA ALA A 118 -5.02 -12.00 9.58
C ALA A 118 -6.49 -11.75 9.26
N LYS A 119 -7.28 -12.82 9.10
CA LYS A 119 -8.72 -12.74 8.83
C LYS A 119 -9.30 -11.80 9.88
N GLN A 120 -9.78 -10.62 9.46
CA GLN A 120 -10.65 -9.83 10.32
C GLN A 120 -11.92 -10.67 10.44
N ALA A 121 -12.16 -11.23 11.64
CA ALA A 121 -13.44 -11.81 11.97
C ALA A 121 -14.50 -10.72 11.71
N SER A 122 -15.39 -11.03 10.77
CA SER A 122 -16.56 -10.24 10.40
C SER A 122 -17.61 -10.31 11.49
#